data_AF-S2E7B5-F1
#
_entry.id   AF-S2E7B5-F1
#
_cell.length_a   1.000
_cell.length_b   1.000
_cell.length_c   1.000
_cell.angle_alpha   90.00
_cell.angle_beta   90.00
_cell.angle_gamma   90.00
#
_symmetry.space_group_name_H-M   'P 1'
#
loop_
_entity.id
_entity.type
_entity.pdbx_description
1 polymer ?
#
loop_
_entity_poly.entity_id
_entity_poly.type
_entity_poly.pdbx_seq_one_letter_code
_entity_poly.pdbx_strand_id
1 'polypeptide(L)'
;MSATDEFRITQIVDNGHIIQITLIENVSTEPISQKQMIIDNVSKTLDADTKEQVMPLLEAILQAQPTININSYQQAQMSITMPRSRYESMGRPQVGSVMAVNLKKL
;
A
#
# COMPACT_ATOMS: atom_id res chain seq x y z
N MET A 1 6.48 8.12 -19.77
CA MET A 1 5.31 7.25 -19.50
C MET A 1 4.41 8.02 -18.57
N SER A 2 3.17 8.31 -18.96
CA SER A 2 2.17 8.85 -18.03
C SER A 2 1.37 7.66 -17.54
N ALA A 3 1.70 7.15 -16.36
CA ALA A 3 0.81 6.21 -15.70
C ALA A 3 -0.45 6.99 -15.31
N THR A 4 -1.61 6.54 -15.78
CA THR A 4 -2.87 6.97 -15.20
C THR A 4 -3.08 6.02 -14.04
N ASP A 5 -2.86 6.52 -12.83
CA ASP A 5 -2.91 5.72 -11.63
C ASP A 5 -4.34 5.76 -11.07
N GLU A 6 -4.84 4.61 -10.66
CA GLU A 6 -6.16 4.50 -10.03
C GLU A 6 -6.03 4.75 -8.53
N PHE A 7 -6.86 5.64 -8.01
CA PHE A 7 -6.91 5.98 -6.59
C PHE A 7 -8.32 5.76 -6.04
N ARG A 8 -8.44 5.12 -4.88
CA ARG A 8 -9.70 4.94 -4.17
C ARG A 8 -9.93 6.06 -3.16
N ILE A 9 -11.13 6.62 -3.14
CA ILE A 9 -11.54 7.57 -2.10
C ILE A 9 -11.74 6.83 -0.78
N THR A 10 -11.02 7.23 0.26
CA THR A 10 -11.13 6.65 1.61
C THR A 10 -11.88 7.56 2.56
N GLN A 11 -11.87 8.87 2.31
CA GLN A 11 -12.51 9.84 3.18
C GLN A 11 -12.98 11.05 2.37
N ILE A 12 -14.13 11.59 2.76
CA ILE A 12 -14.66 12.86 2.29
C ILE A 12 -15.06 13.68 3.51
N VAL A 13 -14.57 14.92 3.58
CA VAL A 13 -14.94 15.90 4.60
C VAL A 13 -15.58 17.08 3.90
N ASP A 14 -16.80 17.42 4.32
CA ASP A 14 -17.58 18.51 3.74
C ASP A 14 -17.81 19.60 4.79
N ASN A 15 -17.26 20.79 4.54
CA ASN A 15 -17.36 21.94 5.43
C ASN A 15 -18.33 23.01 4.87
N GLY A 16 -19.25 22.64 3.97
CA GLY A 16 -20.25 23.54 3.38
C GLY A 16 -19.75 24.25 2.11
N HIS A 17 -18.63 24.95 2.17
CA HIS A 17 -18.06 25.66 1.01
C HIS A 17 -16.94 24.90 0.30
N ILE A 18 -16.18 24.12 1.07
CA ILE A 18 -15.06 23.33 0.60
C ILE A 18 -15.28 21.87 0.93
N ILE A 19 -14.80 21.01 0.04
CA ILE A 19 -14.82 19.57 0.18
C ILE A 19 -13.40 19.08 0.08
N GLN A 20 -12.98 18.30 1.07
CA GLN A 20 -11.69 17.63 1.10
C GLN A 20 -11.90 16.14 0.86
N ILE A 21 -11.19 15.60 -0.13
CA ILE A 21 -11.22 14.19 -0.50
C ILE A 21 -9.84 13.60 -0.25
N THR A 22 -9.79 12.53 0.50
CA THR A 22 -8.59 11.72 0.68
C THR A 22 -8.67 10.52 -0.24
N LEU A 23 -7.62 10.32 -1.03
CA LEU A 23 -7.48 9.18 -1.93
C LEU A 23 -6.19 8.42 -1.62
N ILE A 24 -6.25 7.10 -1.76
CA ILE A 24 -5.09 6.20 -1.68
C ILE A 24 -4.97 5.44 -3.01
N GLU A 25 -3.77 5.09 -3.42
CA GLU A 25 -3.57 4.22 -4.59
C GLU A 25 -4.42 2.94 -4.46
N ASN A 26 -5.16 2.62 -5.52
CA ASN A 26 -5.97 1.41 -5.64
C ASN A 26 -5.09 0.23 -6.06
N VAL A 27 -4.02 -0.02 -5.30
CA VAL A 27 -3.12 -1.15 -5.51
C VAL A 27 -3.45 -2.26 -4.53
N SER A 28 -3.64 -3.46 -5.06
CA SER A 28 -3.70 -4.68 -4.27
C SER A 28 -2.29 -5.27 -4.22
N THR A 29 -1.58 -5.05 -3.13
CA THR A 29 -0.29 -5.70 -2.93
C THR A 29 -0.47 -6.99 -2.17
N GLU A 30 0.17 -8.06 -2.64
CA GLU A 30 0.25 -9.29 -1.86
C GLU A 30 1.03 -9.01 -0.57
N PRO A 31 0.51 -9.40 0.59
CA PRO A 31 1.25 -9.27 1.83
C PRO A 31 2.53 -10.10 1.75
N ILE A 32 3.68 -9.49 2.01
CA ILE A 32 4.93 -10.24 2.10
C ILE A 32 4.99 -10.85 3.50
N SER A 33 5.18 -12.16 3.55
CA SER A 33 5.36 -12.89 4.82
C SER A 33 6.69 -12.48 5.46
N GLN A 34 6.64 -11.96 6.70
CA GLN A 34 7.85 -11.63 7.47
C GLN A 34 8.78 -12.85 7.64
N LYS A 35 8.23 -14.08 7.68
CA LYS A 35 9.02 -15.32 7.73
C LYS A 35 9.91 -15.46 6.50
N GLN A 36 9.37 -15.15 5.31
CA GLN A 36 10.13 -15.22 4.06
C GLN A 36 11.25 -14.19 4.03
N MET A 37 11.00 -12.96 4.50
CA MET A 37 12.06 -11.94 4.60
C MET A 37 13.20 -12.35 5.53
N ILE A 38 12.91 -13.02 6.65
CA ILE A 38 13.93 -13.50 7.60
C ILE A 38 14.74 -14.62 6.94
N ILE A 39 14.09 -15.59 6.30
CA ILE A 39 14.75 -16.67 5.57
C ILE A 39 15.64 -16.11 4.44
N ASP A 40 15.14 -15.14 3.67
CA ASP A 40 15.87 -14.53 2.57
C ASP A 40 17.09 -13.73 3.05
N ASN A 41 16.98 -13.01 4.18
CA ASN A 41 18.11 -12.28 4.75
C ASN A 41 19.17 -13.21 5.35
N VAL A 42 18.73 -14.20 6.13
CA VAL A 42 19.62 -15.18 6.77
C VAL A 42 20.30 -16.04 5.71
N SER A 43 19.58 -16.40 4.65
CA SER A 43 20.17 -17.11 3.52
C SER A 43 21.11 -16.24 2.67
N LYS A 44 20.97 -14.93 2.63
CA LYS A 44 21.96 -14.07 1.95
C LYS A 44 23.25 -13.87 2.76
N THR A 45 23.19 -14.04 4.08
CA THR A 45 24.33 -13.77 4.98
C THR A 45 25.10 -15.01 5.43
N LEU A 46 24.57 -16.22 5.23
CA LEU A 46 25.23 -17.47 5.64
C LEU A 46 25.83 -18.24 4.45
N ASP A 47 27.02 -18.79 4.68
CA ASP A 47 27.72 -19.73 3.80
C ASP A 47 26.93 -21.05 3.66
N ALA A 48 27.15 -21.80 2.58
CA ALA A 48 26.36 -23.00 2.24
C ALA A 48 26.34 -24.07 3.35
N ASP A 49 27.48 -24.29 4.00
CA ASP A 49 27.63 -25.30 5.07
C ASP A 49 26.86 -24.90 6.35
N THR A 50 26.80 -23.60 6.65
CA THR A 50 26.12 -23.08 7.85
C THR A 50 24.61 -22.97 7.63
N LYS A 51 24.15 -22.78 6.39
CA LYS A 51 22.73 -22.77 6.03
C LYS A 51 22.03 -24.08 6.35
N GLU A 52 22.62 -25.23 5.99
CA GLU A 52 22.00 -26.54 6.18
C GLU A 52 21.73 -26.86 7.65
N GLN A 53 22.57 -26.34 8.56
CA GLN A 53 22.41 -26.58 10.00
C GLN A 53 21.46 -25.58 10.67
N VAL A 54 21.39 -24.34 10.18
CA VAL A 54 20.64 -23.25 10.82
C VAL A 54 19.23 -23.07 10.27
N MET A 55 18.98 -23.37 8.98
CA MET A 55 17.65 -23.29 8.37
C MET A 55 16.57 -24.12 9.10
N PRO A 56 16.82 -25.40 9.47
CA PRO A 56 15.80 -26.21 10.14
C PRO A 56 15.40 -25.64 11.50
N LEU A 57 16.35 -25.06 12.24
CA LEU A 57 16.12 -24.42 13.53
C LEU A 57 15.38 -23.08 13.36
N LEU A 58 15.77 -22.30 12.36
CA LEU A 58 15.11 -21.04 12.03
C LEU A 58 13.66 -21.26 11.61
N GLU A 59 13.38 -22.27 10.78
CA GLU A 59 12.02 -22.65 10.36
C GLU A 59 11.16 -23.09 11.55
N ALA A 60 11.70 -23.87 12.49
CA ALA A 60 10.99 -24.28 13.69
C ALA A 60 10.65 -23.10 14.62
N ILE A 61 11.57 -22.15 14.80
CA ILE A 61 11.34 -20.93 15.57
C ILE A 61 10.30 -20.04 14.87
N LEU A 62 10.41 -19.89 13.54
CA LEU A 62 9.47 -19.10 12.74
C LEU A 62 8.08 -19.76 12.66
N GLN A 63 7.95 -21.09 12.70
CA GLN A 63 6.66 -21.78 12.78
C GLN A 63 5.91 -21.43 14.07
N ALA A 64 6.62 -21.30 15.19
CA ALA A 64 6.05 -20.94 16.48
C ALA A 64 5.65 -19.45 16.57
N GLN A 65 6.09 -18.61 15.63
CA GLN A 65 5.75 -17.19 15.59
C GLN A 65 4.49 -16.93 14.73
N PRO A 66 3.61 -16.00 15.15
CA PRO A 66 2.47 -15.58 14.34
C PRO A 66 2.97 -14.98 13.01
N THR A 67 2.37 -15.38 11.90
CA THR A 67 2.72 -14.85 10.58
C THR A 67 2.31 -13.38 10.49
N ILE A 68 3.28 -12.48 10.55
CA ILE A 68 3.06 -11.05 10.34
C ILE A 68 3.15 -10.79 8.84
N ASN A 69 2.01 -10.42 8.26
CA ASN A 69 1.90 -9.94 6.89
C ASN A 69 2.34 -8.47 6.88
N ILE A 70 3.51 -8.19 6.33
CA ILE A 70 4.00 -6.82 6.19
C ILE A 70 3.46 -6.27 4.87
N ASN A 71 2.68 -5.20 4.93
CA ASN A 71 2.33 -4.41 3.75
C ASN A 71 3.60 -3.70 3.29
N SER A 72 4.29 -4.29 2.32
CA SER A 72 5.61 -3.85 1.85
C SER A 72 5.56 -2.59 0.98
N TYR A 73 4.37 -2.21 0.51
CA TYR A 73 4.18 -1.08 -0.38
C TYR A 73 3.65 0.14 0.37
N GLN A 74 4.45 1.21 0.38
CA GLN A 74 3.98 2.52 0.81
C GLN A 74 3.09 3.10 -0.28
N GLN A 75 1.77 2.95 -0.13
CA GLN A 75 0.77 3.48 -1.04
C GLN A 75 0.86 5.01 -1.10
N ALA A 76 0.82 5.58 -2.30
CA ALA A 76 0.69 7.04 -2.42
C ALA A 76 -0.67 7.47 -1.85
N GLN A 77 -0.65 8.48 -0.99
CA GLN A 77 -1.84 9.12 -0.45
C GLN A 77 -1.91 10.57 -0.92
N MET A 78 -3.07 10.98 -1.40
CA MET A 78 -3.35 12.33 -1.86
C MET A 78 -4.53 12.91 -1.09
N SER A 79 -4.45 14.17 -0.71
CA SER A 79 -5.58 14.93 -0.15
C SER A 79 -5.86 16.11 -1.06
N ILE A 80 -7.04 16.14 -1.66
CA ILE A 80 -7.47 17.20 -2.58
C ILE A 80 -8.56 18.01 -1.88
N THR A 81 -8.29 19.30 -1.68
CA THR A 81 -9.29 20.25 -1.19
C THR A 81 -9.79 21.09 -2.37
N MET A 82 -11.10 21.14 -2.56
CA MET A 82 -11.72 21.86 -3.68
C MET A 82 -13.03 22.54 -3.27
N PRO A 83 -13.50 23.55 -4.02
CA PRO A 83 -14.82 24.13 -3.81
C PRO A 83 -15.94 23.11 -4.05
N ARG A 84 -17.06 23.25 -3.33
CA ARG A 84 -18.24 22.38 -3.49
C ARG A 84 -18.72 22.31 -4.94
N SER A 85 -18.72 23.43 -5.66
CA SER A 85 -19.14 23.46 -7.07
C SER A 85 -18.34 22.50 -7.96
N ARG A 86 -17.02 22.38 -7.71
CA ARG A 86 -16.17 21.44 -8.45
C ARG A 86 -16.52 20.00 -8.10
N TYR A 87 -16.70 19.69 -6.82
CA TYR A 87 -17.12 18.36 -6.37
C TYR A 87 -18.45 17.92 -6.98
N GLU A 88 -19.44 18.80 -7.02
CA GLU A 88 -20.74 18.52 -7.63
C GLU A 88 -20.63 18.30 -9.14
N SER A 89 -19.79 19.08 -9.83
CA SER A 89 -19.54 18.89 -11.26
C SER A 89 -18.89 17.55 -11.61
N MET A 90 -18.21 16.91 -10.65
CA MET A 90 -17.64 15.56 -10.80
C MET A 90 -18.65 14.43 -10.53
N GLY A 91 -19.93 14.75 -10.31
CA GLY A 91 -20.97 13.75 -10.04
C GLY A 91 -21.02 13.27 -8.59
N ARG A 92 -20.43 14.04 -7.65
CA ARG A 92 -20.44 13.74 -6.20
C ARG A 92 -19.91 12.33 -5.88
N PRO A 93 -18.65 12.02 -6.25
CA PRO A 93 -18.06 10.71 -6.00
C PRO A 93 -18.07 10.36 -4.50
N GLN A 94 -18.27 9.09 -4.15
CA GLN A 94 -18.48 8.65 -2.77
C GLN A 94 -17.23 7.97 -2.19
N VAL A 95 -17.21 7.75 -0.88
CA VAL A 95 -16.19 6.87 -0.27
C VAL A 95 -16.28 5.49 -0.91
N GLY A 96 -15.13 4.95 -1.33
CA GLY A 96 -15.02 3.71 -2.09
C GLY A 96 -15.02 3.90 -3.61
N SER A 97 -15.39 5.07 -4.14
CA SER A 97 -15.25 5.36 -5.57
C SER A 97 -13.78 5.37 -5.99
N VAL A 98 -13.50 4.86 -7.20
CA VAL A 98 -12.17 4.87 -7.81
C VAL A 98 -12.08 6.04 -8.78
N MET A 99 -10.98 6.79 -8.70
CA MET A 99 -10.69 7.98 -9.48
C MET A 99 -9.39 7.77 -10.25
N ALA A 100 -9.40 8.13 -11.52
CA ALA A 100 -8.19 8.17 -12.33
C ALA A 100 -7.44 9.48 -12.07
N VAL A 101 -6.18 9.39 -11.65
CA VAL A 101 -5.31 10.56 -11.45
C VAL A 101 -4.18 10.49 -12.46
N ASN A 102 -3.92 11.62 -13.13
CA ASN A 102 -2.84 11.73 -14.10
C ASN A 102 -1.76 12.68 -13.55
N LEU A 103 -0.60 12.14 -13.21
CA LEU A 103 0.56 12.89 -12.73
C LEU A 103 1.60 13.01 -13.85
N LYS A 104 1.95 14.25 -14.22
CA LYS A 104 2.99 14.55 -15.21
C LYS A 104 3.91 15.64 -14.69
N LYS A 105 5.22 15.41 -14.78
CA LYS A 105 6.23 16.46 -14.60
C LYS A 105 6.20 17.38 -15.84
N LEU A 106 6.15 18.68 -15.60
CA LEU A 106 6.28 19.73 -16.62
C LEU A 106 7.73 20.18 -16.75
#